data_AF-A0A2H9M754-F1
#
_entry.id   AF-A0A2H9M754-F1
#
_cell.length_a   1.000
_cell.length_b   1.000
_cell.length_c   1.000
_cell.angle_alpha   90.00
_cell.angle_beta   90.00
_cell.angle_gamma   90.00
#
_symmetry.space_group_name_H-M   'P 1'
#
loop_
_entity.id
_entity.type
_entity.pdbx_description
1 polymer ?
#
loop_
_entity_poly.entity_id
_entity_poly.type
_entity_poly.pdbx_seq_one_letter_code
_entity_poly.pdbx_strand_id
1 'polypeptide(L)'
;MTGLSQSDRNRFCRKFLGWSDKSQYSKYTYKRKGFIDEIPHVNVERAIFIFRKEDAEKVLSFFQEHNIKIFTRDVILEKSDVELLKE
;
A
#
# COMPACT_ATOMS: atom_id res chain seq x y z
N MET A 1 9.92 -3.58 8.07
CA MET A 1 9.02 -4.25 9.04
C MET A 1 9.83 -5.17 9.92
N THR A 2 10.51 -4.60 10.91
CA THR A 2 11.33 -5.35 11.87
C THR A 2 10.45 -5.76 13.05
N GLY A 3 10.45 -7.03 13.44
CA GLY A 3 9.71 -7.52 14.63
C GLY A 3 8.34 -8.18 14.38
N LEU A 4 7.89 -8.33 13.12
CA LEU A 4 6.67 -9.08 12.78
C LEU A 4 7.01 -10.49 12.29
N SER A 5 6.15 -11.47 12.60
CA SER A 5 6.25 -12.82 12.04
C SER A 5 6.04 -12.81 10.52
N GLN A 6 6.50 -13.85 9.82
CA GLN A 6 6.28 -13.97 8.37
C GLN A 6 4.78 -13.99 8.01
N SER A 7 3.98 -14.66 8.83
CA SER A 7 2.53 -14.74 8.67
C SER A 7 1.85 -13.39 8.84
N ASP A 8 2.28 -12.60 9.83
CA ASP A 8 1.72 -11.27 10.07
C ASP A 8 2.11 -10.28 8.97
N ARG A 9 3.36 -10.35 8.50
CA ARG A 9 3.80 -9.58 7.33
C ARG A 9 2.97 -9.90 6.09
N ASN A 10 2.73 -11.18 5.82
CA ASN A 10 1.89 -11.57 4.68
C ASN A 10 0.44 -11.09 4.84
N ARG A 11 -0.14 -11.22 6.04
CA ARG A 11 -1.48 -10.72 6.34
C ARG A 11 -1.56 -9.20 6.12
N PHE A 12 -0.58 -8.46 6.62
CA PHE A 12 -0.51 -7.02 6.41
C PHE A 12 -0.38 -6.65 4.94
N CYS A 13 0.58 -7.24 4.21
CA CYS A 13 0.80 -6.93 2.81
C CYS A 13 -0.46 -7.21 1.97
N ARG A 14 -1.19 -8.28 2.27
CA ARG A 14 -2.48 -8.58 1.62
C ARG A 14 -3.55 -7.51 1.90
N LYS A 15 -3.63 -7.02 3.14
CA LYS A 15 -4.55 -5.93 3.49
C LYS A 15 -4.15 -4.60 2.82
N PHE A 16 -2.86 -4.30 2.78
CA PHE A 16 -2.35 -3.04 2.28
C PHE A 16 -2.33 -2.97 0.74
N LEU A 17 -1.75 -3.98 0.08
CA LEU A 17 -1.55 -4.03 -1.38
C LEU A 17 -2.64 -4.81 -2.12
N GLY A 18 -3.46 -5.57 -1.40
CA GLY A 18 -4.36 -6.54 -2.02
C GLY A 18 -3.66 -7.84 -2.40
N TRP A 19 -4.40 -8.75 -3.02
CA TRP A 19 -3.84 -9.99 -3.57
C TRP A 19 -4.73 -10.60 -4.65
N SER A 20 -4.13 -11.45 -5.48
CA SER A 20 -4.86 -12.27 -6.43
C SER A 20 -5.24 -13.60 -5.78
N ASP A 21 -6.54 -13.84 -5.65
CA ASP A 21 -7.13 -15.10 -5.20
C ASP A 21 -7.36 -16.02 -6.40
N LYS A 22 -7.10 -17.31 -6.25
CA LYS A 22 -7.20 -18.30 -7.34
C LYS A 22 -8.09 -19.46 -6.91
N SER A 23 -9.06 -19.81 -7.75
CA SER A 23 -10.00 -20.91 -7.52
C SER A 23 -10.02 -21.88 -8.69
N GLN A 24 -10.53 -23.09 -8.44
CA GLN A 24 -10.68 -24.18 -9.40
C GLN A 24 -9.42 -24.42 -10.24
N TYR A 25 -8.33 -24.87 -9.60
CA TYR A 25 -7.04 -25.11 -10.27
C TYR A 25 -6.52 -23.90 -11.05
N SER A 26 -6.67 -22.69 -10.49
CA SER A 26 -6.32 -21.41 -11.12
C SER A 26 -7.16 -21.03 -12.35
N LYS A 27 -8.29 -21.70 -12.60
CA LYS A 27 -9.22 -21.34 -13.67
C LYS A 27 -9.85 -19.97 -13.46
N TYR A 28 -10.12 -19.61 -12.20
CA TYR A 28 -10.69 -18.31 -11.84
C TYR A 28 -9.69 -17.52 -11.00
N THR A 29 -9.48 -16.25 -11.37
CA THR A 29 -8.62 -15.33 -10.62
C THR A 29 -9.45 -14.11 -10.22
N TYR A 30 -9.43 -13.77 -8.93
CA TYR A 30 -10.13 -12.62 -8.36
C TYR A 30 -9.12 -11.65 -7.77
N LYS A 31 -9.15 -10.37 -8.17
CA LYS A 31 -8.35 -9.33 -7.52
C LYS A 31 -9.06 -8.90 -6.24
N ARG A 32 -8.46 -9.18 -5.08
CA ARG A 32 -8.86 -8.63 -3.79
C ARG A 32 -8.15 -7.29 -3.63
N LYS A 33 -8.93 -6.21 -3.59
CA LYS A 33 -8.39 -4.86 -3.43
C LYS A 33 -7.72 -4.70 -2.06
N GLY A 34 -6.59 -4.01 -2.04
CA GLY A 34 -5.93 -3.54 -0.83
C GLY A 34 -6.36 -2.12 -0.47
N PHE A 35 -5.95 -1.68 0.71
CA PHE A 35 -6.10 -0.30 1.17
C PHE A 35 -5.54 0.72 0.17
N ILE A 36 -4.40 0.42 -0.45
CA ILE A 36 -3.74 1.34 -1.38
C ILE A 36 -4.42 1.42 -2.75
N ASP A 37 -5.25 0.44 -3.13
CA ASP A 37 -5.99 0.48 -4.40
C ASP A 37 -7.09 1.57 -4.39
N GLU A 38 -7.44 2.11 -3.22
CA GLU A 38 -8.43 3.18 -3.07
C GLU A 38 -7.80 4.58 -2.92
N ILE A 39 -6.47 4.66 -2.82
CA ILE A 39 -5.75 5.90 -2.56
C ILE A 39 -4.78 6.16 -3.71
N PRO A 40 -4.82 7.35 -4.33
CA PRO A 40 -3.87 7.74 -5.35
C PRO A 40 -2.45 7.72 -4.79
N HIS A 41 -1.56 6.98 -5.43
CA HIS A 41 -0.21 6.77 -4.93
C HIS A 41 0.80 6.57 -6.06
N VAL A 42 2.04 6.94 -5.78
CA VAL A 42 3.19 6.55 -6.61
C VAL A 42 3.94 5.44 -5.89
N ASN A 43 4.13 4.33 -6.57
CA ASN A 43 4.98 3.25 -6.10
C ASN A 43 6.40 3.47 -6.64
N VAL A 44 7.29 3.93 -5.76
CA VAL A 44 8.67 4.26 -6.14
C VAL A 44 9.52 3.00 -6.20
N GLU A 45 9.43 2.18 -5.16
CA GLU A 45 10.18 0.95 -5.01
C GLU A 45 9.48 0.07 -3.96
N ARG A 46 9.95 -1.17 -3.77
CA ARG A 46 9.38 -2.07 -2.77
C ARG A 46 9.28 -1.41 -1.39
N ALA A 47 8.05 -1.25 -0.91
CA ALA A 47 7.70 -0.66 0.39
C ALA A 47 7.96 0.85 0.52
N ILE A 48 8.20 1.56 -0.59
CA ILE A 48 8.34 3.02 -0.66
C ILE A 48 7.20 3.55 -1.51
N PHE A 49 6.31 4.31 -0.86
CA PHE A 49 5.13 4.87 -1.49
C PHE A 49 5.06 6.36 -1.24
N ILE A 50 4.65 7.10 -2.25
CA ILE A 50 4.35 8.53 -2.15
C ILE A 50 2.83 8.68 -2.22
N PHE A 51 2.30 9.45 -1.28
CA PHE A 51 0.89 9.78 -1.17
C PHE A 51 0.70 11.29 -1.25
N ARG A 52 -0.50 11.72 -1.61
CA ARG A 52 -0.88 13.12 -1.44
C ARG A 52 -0.88 13.46 0.05
N LYS A 53 -0.60 14.72 0.36
CA LYS A 53 -0.62 15.22 1.74
C LYS A 53 -2.03 15.11 2.37
N GLU A 54 -3.07 15.23 1.54
CA GLU A 54 -4.48 15.09 1.93
C GLU A 54 -4.81 13.68 2.44
N ASP A 55 -4.22 12.65 1.83
CA ASP A 55 -4.44 11.25 2.21
C ASP A 55 -3.52 10.77 3.35
N ALA A 56 -2.55 11.60 3.75
CA ALA A 56 -1.52 11.21 4.70
C ALA A 56 -2.10 10.76 6.04
N GLU A 57 -3.12 11.44 6.56
CA GLU A 57 -3.76 11.09 7.83
C GLU A 57 -4.43 9.70 7.78
N LYS A 58 -5.12 9.38 6.67
CA LYS A 58 -5.76 8.09 6.43
C LYS A 58 -4.72 6.97 6.39
N VAL A 59 -3.62 7.20 5.67
CA VAL A 59 -2.51 6.24 5.54
C VAL A 59 -1.81 6.03 6.89
N LEU A 60 -1.49 7.11 7.62
CA LEU A 60 -0.85 7.03 8.94
C LEU A 60 -1.71 6.25 9.93
N SER A 61 -3.02 6.51 9.96
CA SER A 61 -3.98 5.80 10.82
C SER A 61 -3.97 4.29 10.54
N PHE A 62 -3.98 3.90 9.26
CA PHE A 62 -3.90 2.49 8.88
C PHE A 62 -2.62 1.80 9.40
N PHE A 63 -1.46 2.45 9.32
CA PHE A 63 -0.21 1.89 9.84
C PHE A 63 -0.18 1.83 11.37
N GLN A 64 -0.79 2.81 12.06
CA GLN A 64 -0.94 2.83 13.51
C GLN A 64 -1.82 1.68 14.02
N GLU A 65 -2.96 1.42 13.38
CA GLU A 65 -3.84 0.30 13.72
C GLU A 65 -3.14 -1.07 13.64
N HIS A 66 -2.13 -1.17 12.77
CA HIS A 66 -1.33 -2.37 12.59
C HIS A 66 -0.04 -2.40 13.41
N ASN A 67 0.20 -1.41 14.27
CA ASN A 67 1.42 -1.27 15.10
C ASN A 67 2.72 -1.36 14.29
N ILE A 68 2.73 -0.81 13.07
CA ILE A 68 3.90 -0.83 12.18
C ILE A 68 4.66 0.48 12.29
N LYS A 69 5.96 0.38 12.58
CA LYS A 69 6.87 1.51 12.46
C LYS A 69 7.07 1.87 10.99
N ILE A 70 6.77 3.11 10.65
CA ILE A 70 6.96 3.70 9.31
C ILE A 70 7.86 4.93 9.41
N PHE A 71 8.47 5.28 8.28
CA PHE A 71 9.22 6.52 8.12
C PHE A 71 8.47 7.39 7.12
N THR A 72 8.23 8.64 7.48
CA THR A 72 7.64 9.64 6.60
C THR A 72 8.67 10.70 6.25
N ARG A 73 8.62 11.19 5.01
CA ARG A 73 9.46 12.27 4.49
C ARG A 73 8.64 13.06 3.49
N ASP A 74 8.77 14.38 3.55
CA ASP A 74 8.34 15.24 2.45
C ASP A 74 9.34 15.11 1.31
N VAL A 75 8.84 15.01 0.08
CA VAL A 75 9.63 14.82 -1.14
C VAL A 75 9.21 15.82 -2.21
N ILE A 76 10.14 16.15 -3.11
CA ILE A 76 9.85 16.96 -4.29
C ILE A 76 9.43 15.99 -5.40
N LEU A 77 8.29 16.26 -6.04
CA LEU A 77 7.72 15.40 -7.06
C LEU A 77 8.19 15.79 -8.47
N GLU A 78 8.39 14.80 -9.32
CA GLU A 78 8.57 15.02 -10.75
C GLU A 78 7.21 15.16 -11.46
N LYS A 79 7.20 15.65 -12.70
CA LYS A 79 5.96 15.83 -13.47
C LYS A 79 5.18 14.54 -13.66
N SER A 80 5.88 13.41 -13.84
CA SER A 80 5.28 12.07 -13.95
C SER A 80 4.55 11.65 -12.66
N ASP A 81 5.12 11.97 -11.50
CA ASP A 81 4.54 11.62 -10.20
C ASP A 81 3.25 12.40 -9.96
N VAL A 82 3.26 13.69 -10.32
CA VAL A 82 2.07 14.56 -10.19
C VAL A 82 0.93 14.05 -11.06
N GLU A 83 1.22 13.45 -12.22
CA GLU A 83 0.20 12.92 -13.12
C GLU A 83 -0.49 11.67 -12.56
N LEU A 84 0.28 10.77 -11.93
CA LEU A 84 -0.24 9.60 -11.21
C LEU A 84 -1.03 9.98 -9.95
N LEU A 85 -0.73 11.13 -9.37
CA LEU A 85 -1.41 11.68 -8.20
C LEU A 85 -2.55 12.65 -8.56
N LYS A 86 -3.13 12.61 -9.77
CA LYS A 86 -4.29 13.45 -10.15
C LYS A 86 -5.63 12.73 -10.11
N GLU A 87 -5.64 11.41 -10.27
CA GLU A 87 -6.84 10.55 -10.12
C GLU A 87 -7.33 10.51 -8.69
#